data_AF-A0A0N1LS15-F1
#
_entry.id   AF-A0A0N1LS15-F1
#
_cell.length_a   1.000
_cell.length_b   1.000
_cell.length_c   1.000
_cell.angle_alpha   90.00
_cell.angle_beta   90.00
_cell.angle_gamma   90.00
#
_symmetry.space_group_name_H-M   'P 1'
#
loop_
_entity.id
_entity.type
_entity.pdbx_description
1 polymer ?
#
loop_
_entity_poly.entity_id
_entity_poly.type
_entity_poly.pdbx_seq_one_letter_code
_entity_poly.pdbx_strand_id
1 'polypeptide(L)'
;MTSSDYQLAAAITSIEQVSSRIETTFAQVGGQLGQGHTIFQGLNESLSALSGELSCAQIEGASGALQDIARRLNDLAEALPAESALLDRLRITVIESGGLLKQLAKYVGMIMIVARSAKIESASLDGDRGDFVAFTQEAFDLGKAVQISIEDCARDQQLLAAAVETAWSRQTEFERRYRPQLGASTTELRSAFADLQRQRNSSIHVADLAGGSARKISDVVGRSIVLLQAGDSTRQRLEHVCEGLQRVGDAGPTLVPTMTAGGSLDRVIVQLEAAQLKDAQQEFESGIGEIVQSLSTIISEVSLLIERGRSLHGGKDGDSSFLSRVRGTLAQASNLIAMCEDGGRSIDEALSVVEGTLVKFRDAIANLADSVIDITLIGMNASLKAGHLGAKGRAFVVIANEMKVTADHMSGVAVRLEPLLAGIGGAADELRATRSRNEQHELSSMEAEILRALHEVEAGNERLGGLILRLVQEGGEFDRVMNGAMDQMATLGVGAAALPAVAQRLESAVGDLGTVAIDPSDEAVLDQLYARYTMERERNQHRDALRRFGIVTKEPEPAAADECDFELF
;
A
#
# COMPACT_ATOMS: atom_id res chain seq x y z
N MET A 1 -55.62 -16.16 59.11
CA MET A 1 -55.17 -15.93 57.73
C MET A 1 -56.05 -16.73 56.81
N THR A 2 -56.85 -16.05 56.00
CA THR A 2 -57.70 -16.65 54.98
C THR A 2 -56.87 -17.09 53.77
N SER A 3 -57.42 -17.91 52.86
CA SER A 3 -56.75 -18.27 51.60
C SER A 3 -56.44 -17.05 50.71
N SER A 4 -57.13 -15.93 50.93
CA SER A 4 -56.93 -14.66 50.22
C SER A 4 -55.69 -13.91 50.73
N ASP A 5 -55.48 -13.85 52.06
CA ASP A 5 -54.32 -13.18 52.66
C ASP A 5 -52.99 -13.83 52.22
N TYR A 6 -53.00 -15.17 52.08
CA TYR A 6 -51.83 -15.91 51.60
C TYR A 6 -51.52 -15.63 50.12
N GLN A 7 -52.55 -15.46 49.29
CA GLN A 7 -52.37 -15.13 47.87
C GLN A 7 -51.85 -13.70 47.66
N LEU A 8 -52.30 -12.75 48.49
CA LEU A 8 -51.85 -11.36 48.48
C LEU A 8 -50.38 -11.25 48.90
N ALA A 9 -49.99 -11.90 50.00
CA ALA A 9 -48.60 -11.92 50.47
C ALA A 9 -47.65 -12.59 49.46
N ALA A 10 -48.09 -13.67 48.81
CA ALA A 10 -47.32 -14.33 47.77
C ALA A 10 -47.17 -13.46 46.50
N ALA A 11 -48.20 -12.67 46.15
CA ALA A 11 -48.14 -11.72 45.04
C ALA A 11 -47.16 -10.58 45.32
N ILE A 12 -47.24 -9.94 46.50
CA ILE A 12 -46.31 -8.88 46.93
C ILE A 12 -44.87 -9.38 46.89
N THR A 13 -44.59 -10.56 47.47
CA THR A 13 -43.25 -11.16 47.45
C THR A 13 -42.72 -11.36 46.02
N SER A 14 -43.59 -11.82 45.10
CA SER A 14 -43.20 -12.02 43.70
C SER A 14 -42.92 -10.71 42.97
N ILE A 15 -43.65 -9.64 43.28
CA ILE A 15 -43.48 -8.32 42.67
C ILE A 15 -42.21 -7.65 43.20
N GLU A 16 -41.96 -7.71 44.51
CA GLU A 16 -40.74 -7.20 45.15
C GLU A 16 -39.48 -7.90 44.62
N GLN A 17 -39.53 -9.21 44.39
CA GLN A 17 -38.43 -9.97 43.79
C GLN A 17 -38.10 -9.50 42.37
N VAL A 18 -39.11 -9.17 41.56
CA VAL A 18 -38.89 -8.63 40.22
C VAL A 18 -38.37 -7.20 40.31
N SER A 19 -38.94 -6.35 41.18
CA SER A 19 -38.50 -4.97 41.39
C SER A 19 -37.01 -4.88 41.78
N SER A 20 -36.56 -5.70 42.73
CA SER A 20 -35.14 -5.76 43.15
C SER A 20 -34.21 -6.25 42.02
N ARG A 21 -34.68 -7.18 41.18
CA ARG A 21 -33.93 -7.64 40.00
C ARG A 21 -33.82 -6.57 38.92
N ILE A 22 -34.85 -5.76 38.73
CA ILE A 22 -34.84 -4.62 37.79
C ILE A 22 -33.71 -3.67 38.18
N GLU A 23 -33.69 -3.20 39.43
CA GLU A 23 -32.65 -2.27 39.91
C GLU A 23 -31.24 -2.82 39.70
N THR A 24 -31.00 -4.06 40.15
CA THR A 24 -29.67 -4.69 40.06
C THR A 24 -29.22 -4.88 38.60
N THR A 25 -30.13 -5.32 37.72
CA THR A 25 -29.80 -5.61 36.32
C THR A 25 -29.60 -4.33 35.53
N PHE A 26 -30.45 -3.31 35.73
CA PHE A 26 -30.32 -2.03 35.03
C PHE A 26 -29.03 -1.30 35.43
N ALA A 27 -28.62 -1.36 36.71
CA ALA A 27 -27.34 -0.82 37.15
C ALA A 27 -26.15 -1.54 36.48
N GLN A 28 -26.19 -2.87 36.38
CA GLN A 28 -25.13 -3.66 35.72
C GLN A 28 -25.07 -3.38 34.22
N VAL A 29 -26.21 -3.37 33.53
CA VAL A 29 -26.29 -3.11 32.09
C VAL A 29 -25.90 -1.66 31.78
N GLY A 30 -26.28 -0.69 32.62
CA GLY A 30 -25.81 0.69 32.51
C GLY A 30 -24.28 0.80 32.61
N GLY A 31 -23.66 0.08 33.56
CA GLY A 31 -22.21 -0.02 33.67
C GLY A 31 -21.55 -0.66 32.44
N GLN A 32 -22.14 -1.74 31.91
CA GLN A 32 -21.66 -2.40 30.68
C GLN A 32 -21.82 -1.53 29.44
N LEU A 33 -22.90 -0.75 29.32
CA LEU A 33 -23.10 0.23 28.26
C LEU A 33 -22.05 1.34 28.32
N GLY A 34 -21.76 1.88 29.51
CA GLY A 34 -20.69 2.86 29.70
C GLY A 34 -19.30 2.30 29.37
N GLN A 35 -19.01 1.08 29.79
CA GLN A 35 -17.78 0.38 29.43
C GLN A 35 -17.70 0.14 27.91
N GLY A 36 -18.77 -0.35 27.29
CA GLY A 36 -18.84 -0.57 25.85
C GLY A 36 -18.64 0.72 25.05
N HIS A 37 -19.24 1.83 25.50
CA HIS A 37 -19.02 3.14 24.89
C HIS A 37 -17.55 3.56 24.94
N THR A 38 -16.88 3.34 26.08
CA THR A 38 -15.45 3.64 26.24
C THR A 38 -14.58 2.78 25.33
N ILE A 39 -14.84 1.47 25.27
CA ILE A 39 -14.13 0.54 24.36
C ILE A 39 -14.36 0.97 22.91
N PHE A 40 -15.58 1.38 22.57
CA PHE A 40 -15.92 1.84 21.22
C PHE A 40 -15.20 3.14 20.84
N GLN A 41 -15.06 4.10 21.77
CA GLN A 41 -14.24 5.28 21.53
C GLN A 41 -12.80 4.88 21.23
N GLY A 42 -12.23 3.95 22.01
CA GLY A 42 -10.91 3.36 21.73
C GLY A 42 -10.83 2.70 20.35
N LEU A 43 -11.84 1.92 19.95
CA LEU A 43 -11.94 1.32 18.61
C LEU A 43 -11.92 2.40 17.51
N ASN A 44 -12.68 3.47 17.70
CA ASN A 44 -12.74 4.58 16.75
C ASN A 44 -11.41 5.33 16.65
N GLU A 45 -10.72 5.54 17.77
CA GLU A 45 -9.36 6.09 17.78
C GLU A 45 -8.36 5.16 17.10
N SER A 46 -8.41 3.85 17.38
CA SER A 46 -7.59 2.83 16.73
C SER A 46 -7.81 2.80 15.22
N LEU A 47 -9.06 2.93 14.75
CA LEU A 47 -9.40 3.03 13.32
C LEU A 47 -8.95 4.34 12.69
N SER A 48 -9.08 5.45 13.40
CA SER A 48 -8.59 6.75 12.94
C SER A 48 -7.07 6.74 12.83
N ALA A 49 -6.37 6.15 13.79
CA ALA A 49 -4.92 5.92 13.74
C ALA A 49 -4.54 4.99 12.58
N LEU A 50 -5.29 3.90 12.36
CA LEU A 50 -5.08 3.00 11.23
C LEU A 50 -5.23 3.72 9.88
N SER A 51 -6.28 4.53 9.75
CA SER A 51 -6.48 5.36 8.56
C SER A 51 -5.38 6.40 8.40
N GLY A 52 -5.00 7.08 9.48
CA GLY A 52 -3.93 8.08 9.48
C GLY A 52 -2.59 7.51 9.05
N GLU A 53 -2.23 6.32 9.54
CA GLU A 53 -1.01 5.60 9.13
C GLU A 53 -1.07 5.22 7.65
N LEU A 54 -2.20 4.70 7.17
CA LEU A 54 -2.41 4.33 5.76
C LEU A 54 -2.50 5.55 4.82
N SER A 55 -2.86 6.71 5.34
CA SER A 55 -2.92 7.99 4.62
C SER A 55 -1.66 8.84 4.81
N CYS A 56 -0.70 8.38 5.61
CA CYS A 56 0.48 9.16 5.97
C CYS A 56 1.35 9.41 4.74
N ALA A 57 1.99 10.59 4.72
CA ALA A 57 2.97 11.00 3.71
C ALA A 57 4.13 9.99 3.54
N GLN A 58 4.33 9.08 4.51
CA GLN A 58 5.34 8.02 4.44
C GLN A 58 5.00 6.95 3.40
N ILE A 59 3.73 6.55 3.26
CA ILE A 59 3.31 5.63 2.19
C ILE A 59 3.36 6.34 0.83
N GLU A 60 3.09 7.64 0.80
CA GLU A 60 3.23 8.47 -0.40
C GLU A 60 4.71 8.60 -0.82
N GLY A 61 5.62 8.79 0.14
CA GLY A 61 7.07 8.79 -0.06
C GLY A 61 7.59 7.45 -0.57
N ALA A 62 7.20 6.35 0.09
CA ALA A 62 7.56 5.00 -0.34
C ALA A 62 6.99 4.66 -1.72
N SER A 63 5.74 5.05 -2.00
CA SER A 63 5.10 4.83 -3.30
C SER A 63 5.79 5.65 -4.41
N GLY A 64 6.14 6.91 -4.13
CA GLY A 64 6.93 7.74 -5.04
C GLY A 64 8.30 7.12 -5.32
N ALA A 65 8.99 6.65 -4.28
CA ALA A 65 10.27 5.97 -4.41
C ALA A 65 10.16 4.70 -5.27
N LEU A 66 9.15 3.85 -5.06
CA LEU A 66 8.91 2.66 -5.89
C LEU A 66 8.68 3.02 -7.36
N GLN A 67 7.93 4.08 -7.62
CA GLN A 67 7.66 4.55 -8.98
C GLN A 67 8.93 5.09 -9.64
N ASP A 68 9.74 5.85 -8.90
CA ASP A 68 11.02 6.36 -9.39
C ASP A 68 12.02 5.23 -9.66
N ILE A 69 12.12 4.25 -8.77
CA ILE A 69 12.96 3.05 -8.99
C ILE A 69 12.48 2.30 -10.23
N ALA A 70 11.17 2.04 -10.36
CA ALA A 70 10.62 1.35 -11.52
C ALA A 70 10.91 2.10 -12.83
N ARG A 71 10.75 3.43 -12.83
CA ARG A 71 11.08 4.27 -13.99
C ARG A 71 12.56 4.15 -14.36
N ARG A 72 13.46 4.27 -13.38
CA ARG A 72 14.91 4.17 -13.61
C ARG A 72 15.33 2.77 -14.10
N LEU A 73 14.76 1.69 -13.56
CA LEU A 73 15.01 0.33 -14.06
C LEU A 73 14.54 0.15 -15.51
N ASN A 74 13.42 0.77 -15.88
CA ASN A 74 12.93 0.80 -17.25
C ASN A 74 13.87 1.58 -18.18
N ASP A 75 14.34 2.74 -17.73
CA ASP A 75 15.29 3.57 -18.48
C ASP A 75 16.60 2.80 -18.74
N LEU A 76 17.12 2.06 -17.74
CA LEU A 76 18.25 1.15 -17.90
C LEU A 76 17.96 0.04 -18.92
N ALA A 77 16.78 -0.60 -18.85
CA ALA A 77 16.40 -1.67 -19.77
C ALA A 77 16.31 -1.20 -21.23
N GLU A 78 15.91 0.06 -21.46
CA GLU A 78 15.83 0.68 -22.78
C GLU A 78 17.18 1.22 -23.28
N ALA A 79 18.14 1.48 -22.39
CA ALA A 79 19.49 1.89 -22.77
C ALA A 79 20.36 0.73 -23.30
N LEU A 80 20.21 -0.48 -22.75
CA LEU A 80 21.05 -1.63 -23.13
C LEU A 80 21.08 -1.93 -24.64
N PRO A 81 19.94 -1.95 -25.37
CA PRO A 81 19.96 -2.18 -26.82
C PRO A 81 20.71 -1.09 -27.60
N ALA A 82 20.65 0.16 -27.15
CA ALA A 82 21.35 1.27 -27.79
C ALA A 82 22.88 1.10 -27.63
N GLU A 83 23.34 0.68 -26.45
CA GLU A 83 24.76 0.37 -26.21
C GLU A 83 25.24 -0.82 -27.05
N SER A 84 24.46 -1.90 -27.12
CA SER A 84 24.76 -3.06 -27.98
C SER A 84 24.88 -2.68 -29.47
N ALA A 85 23.98 -1.82 -29.95
CA ALA A 85 23.99 -1.35 -31.34
C ALA A 85 25.21 -0.47 -31.65
N LEU A 86 25.62 0.39 -30.71
CA LEU A 86 26.82 1.23 -30.86
C LEU A 86 28.10 0.39 -30.85
N LEU A 87 28.20 -0.62 -29.98
CA LEU A 87 29.33 -1.56 -29.98
C LEU A 87 29.37 -2.40 -31.26
N ASP A 88 28.22 -2.81 -31.78
CA ASP A 88 28.17 -3.55 -33.05
C ASP A 88 28.67 -2.69 -34.22
N ARG A 89 28.24 -1.43 -34.27
CA ARG A 89 28.73 -0.45 -35.25
C ARG A 89 30.24 -0.27 -35.12
N LEU A 90 30.75 -0.10 -33.91
CA LEU A 90 32.19 0.01 -33.63
C LEU A 90 32.95 -1.23 -34.10
N ARG A 91 32.44 -2.43 -33.79
CA ARG A 91 33.00 -3.71 -34.22
C ARG A 91 33.13 -3.79 -35.74
N ILE A 92 32.06 -3.47 -36.47
CA ILE A 92 32.05 -3.51 -37.94
C ILE A 92 33.10 -2.56 -38.52
N THR A 93 33.19 -1.32 -38.01
CA THR A 93 34.16 -0.32 -38.50
C THR A 93 35.61 -0.71 -38.15
N VAL A 94 35.85 -1.34 -37.00
CA VAL A 94 37.17 -1.88 -36.63
C VAL A 94 37.57 -3.05 -37.56
N ILE A 95 36.66 -3.97 -37.88
CA ILE A 95 36.95 -5.06 -38.81
C ILE A 95 37.30 -4.51 -40.21
N GLU A 96 36.53 -3.52 -40.69
CA GLU A 96 36.73 -2.91 -42.00
C GLU A 96 38.10 -2.19 -42.09
N SER A 97 38.46 -1.39 -41.09
CA SER A 97 39.76 -0.72 -41.02
C SER A 97 40.93 -1.71 -40.95
N GLY A 98 40.74 -2.86 -40.29
CA GLY A 98 41.73 -3.95 -40.28
C GLY A 98 41.94 -4.58 -41.66
N GLY A 99 40.91 -4.63 -42.49
CA GLY A 99 41.00 -5.04 -43.89
C GLY A 99 41.86 -4.08 -44.74
N LEU A 100 41.67 -2.77 -44.56
CA LEU A 100 42.45 -1.75 -45.25
C LEU A 100 43.92 -1.73 -44.80
N LEU A 101 44.20 -1.90 -43.50
CA LEU A 101 45.57 -2.00 -42.99
C LEU A 101 46.33 -3.20 -43.59
N LYS A 102 45.67 -4.35 -43.74
CA LYS A 102 46.25 -5.51 -44.44
C LYS A 102 46.55 -5.20 -45.91
N GLN A 103 45.66 -4.47 -46.58
CA GLN A 103 45.86 -4.04 -47.96
C GLN A 103 47.07 -3.08 -48.07
N LEU A 104 47.20 -2.15 -47.14
CA LEU A 104 48.31 -1.21 -47.06
C LEU A 104 49.66 -1.92 -46.82
N ALA A 105 49.71 -2.87 -45.87
CA ALA A 105 50.90 -3.67 -45.60
C ALA A 105 51.38 -4.43 -46.86
N LYS A 106 50.44 -4.93 -47.68
CA LYS A 106 50.75 -5.58 -48.96
C LYS A 106 51.43 -4.62 -49.95
N TYR A 107 50.95 -3.38 -50.06
CA TYR A 107 51.56 -2.39 -50.95
C TYR A 107 52.95 -1.94 -50.46
N VAL A 108 53.12 -1.74 -49.15
CA VAL A 108 54.44 -1.46 -48.56
C VAL A 108 55.43 -2.59 -48.85
N GLY A 109 55.00 -3.85 -48.70
CA GLY A 109 55.82 -5.01 -49.08
C GLY A 109 56.20 -5.01 -50.57
N MET A 110 55.30 -4.55 -51.44
CA MET A 110 55.59 -4.42 -52.88
C MET A 110 56.63 -3.34 -53.16
N ILE A 111 56.57 -2.18 -52.48
CA ILE A 111 57.64 -1.17 -52.54
C ILE A 111 58.98 -1.75 -52.12
N MET A 112 59.02 -2.52 -51.03
CA MET A 112 60.26 -3.16 -50.56
C MET A 112 60.84 -4.14 -51.59
N ILE A 113 59.99 -4.90 -52.28
CA ILE A 113 60.40 -5.79 -53.37
C ILE A 113 60.93 -4.98 -54.57
N VAL A 114 60.25 -3.90 -54.95
CA VAL A 114 60.66 -3.01 -56.05
C VAL A 114 61.99 -2.33 -55.74
N ALA A 115 62.16 -1.77 -54.53
CA ALA A 115 63.40 -1.14 -54.08
C ALA A 115 64.57 -2.14 -54.04
N ARG A 116 64.32 -3.37 -53.60
CA ARG A 116 65.34 -4.43 -53.60
C ARG A 116 65.72 -4.88 -55.01
N SER A 117 64.75 -4.99 -55.92
CA SER A 117 64.99 -5.30 -57.33
C SER A 117 65.79 -4.19 -58.01
N ALA A 118 65.46 -2.94 -57.71
CA ALA A 118 66.22 -1.77 -58.14
C ALA A 118 67.68 -1.82 -57.66
N LYS A 119 67.89 -2.23 -56.41
CA LYS A 119 69.25 -2.35 -55.84
C LYS A 119 70.07 -3.41 -56.55
N ILE A 120 69.48 -4.55 -56.88
CA ILE A 120 70.12 -5.62 -57.67
C ILE A 120 70.48 -5.11 -59.07
N GLU A 121 69.54 -4.45 -59.74
CA GLU A 121 69.79 -3.86 -61.07
C GLU A 121 70.85 -2.76 -61.03
N SER A 122 70.95 -2.00 -59.93
CA SER A 122 71.97 -0.93 -59.80
C SER A 122 73.39 -1.49 -59.69
N ALA A 123 73.52 -2.72 -59.20
CA ALA A 123 74.79 -3.42 -59.19
C ALA A 123 75.22 -3.89 -60.59
N SER A 124 74.35 -3.90 -61.62
CA SER A 124 74.72 -4.32 -62.98
C SER A 124 75.30 -3.19 -63.84
N LEU A 125 75.20 -1.92 -63.39
CA LEU A 125 75.69 -0.74 -64.13
C LEU A 125 77.20 -0.53 -63.93
N ASP A 126 77.91 -0.23 -65.03
CA ASP A 126 79.31 0.23 -65.04
C ASP A 126 79.37 1.76 -65.22
N GLY A 127 80.01 2.46 -64.27
CA GLY A 127 80.34 3.90 -64.37
C GLY A 127 79.45 4.89 -63.58
N ASP A 128 78.19 4.55 -63.30
CA ASP A 128 77.19 5.45 -62.65
C ASP A 128 76.53 4.85 -61.37
N ARG A 129 77.19 3.90 -60.71
CA ARG A 129 76.64 3.14 -59.56
C ARG A 129 76.25 3.98 -58.35
N GLY A 130 77.00 5.04 -58.05
CA GLY A 130 76.91 5.75 -56.77
C GLY A 130 75.51 6.33 -56.50
N ASP A 131 74.99 7.08 -57.46
CA ASP A 131 73.71 7.78 -57.34
C ASP A 131 72.51 6.81 -57.30
N PHE A 132 72.53 5.73 -58.09
CA PHE A 132 71.46 4.72 -58.08
C PHE A 132 71.48 3.85 -56.82
N VAL A 133 72.66 3.52 -56.30
CA VAL A 133 72.78 2.81 -55.03
C VAL A 133 72.26 3.67 -53.86
N ALA A 134 72.54 4.98 -53.85
CA ALA A 134 72.00 5.89 -52.85
C ALA A 134 70.46 5.97 -52.91
N PHE A 135 69.91 6.15 -54.12
CA PHE A 135 68.45 6.15 -54.35
C PHE A 135 67.77 4.86 -53.85
N THR A 136 68.30 3.70 -54.22
CA THR A 136 67.70 2.42 -53.83
C THR A 136 67.84 2.14 -52.33
N GLN A 137 68.88 2.68 -51.69
CA GLN A 137 69.04 2.62 -50.25
C GLN A 137 68.03 3.51 -49.52
N GLU A 138 67.85 4.75 -49.99
CA GLU A 138 66.88 5.69 -49.41
C GLU A 138 65.44 5.17 -49.53
N ALA A 139 65.05 4.66 -50.71
CA ALA A 139 63.75 4.02 -50.91
C ALA A 139 63.54 2.79 -50.00
N PHE A 140 64.59 2.01 -49.78
CA PHE A 140 64.55 0.83 -48.92
C PHE A 140 64.43 1.21 -47.43
N ASP A 141 65.19 2.21 -46.97
CA ASP A 141 65.16 2.65 -45.57
C ASP A 141 63.81 3.30 -45.24
N LEU A 142 63.27 4.10 -46.15
CA LEU A 142 61.92 4.68 -46.01
C LEU A 142 60.83 3.60 -46.04
N GLY A 143 60.89 2.68 -47.01
CA GLY A 143 59.96 1.55 -47.07
C GLY A 143 60.00 0.68 -45.81
N LYS A 144 61.18 0.49 -45.22
CA LYS A 144 61.35 -0.22 -43.96
C LYS A 144 60.76 0.53 -42.77
N ALA A 145 60.92 1.85 -42.70
CA ALA A 145 60.31 2.68 -41.66
C ALA A 145 58.78 2.62 -41.71
N VAL A 146 58.20 2.76 -42.92
CA VAL A 146 56.76 2.61 -43.14
C VAL A 146 56.30 1.19 -42.79
N GLN A 147 57.06 0.16 -43.18
CA GLN A 147 56.73 -1.22 -42.86
C GLN A 147 56.61 -1.44 -41.36
N ILE A 148 57.59 -0.98 -40.56
CA ILE A 148 57.55 -1.09 -39.10
C ILE A 148 56.31 -0.36 -38.54
N SER A 149 56.04 0.86 -39.00
CA SER A 149 54.87 1.63 -38.54
C SER A 149 53.54 0.93 -38.86
N ILE A 150 53.41 0.31 -40.02
CA ILE A 150 52.18 -0.41 -40.42
C ILE A 150 52.07 -1.76 -39.70
N GLU A 151 53.17 -2.46 -39.43
CA GLU A 151 53.18 -3.67 -38.62
C GLU A 151 52.77 -3.39 -37.16
N ASP A 152 53.23 -2.28 -36.59
CA ASP A 152 52.82 -1.82 -35.25
C ASP A 152 51.32 -1.49 -35.22
N CYS A 153 50.86 -0.73 -36.22
CA CYS A 153 49.45 -0.40 -36.42
C CYS A 153 48.58 -1.66 -36.58
N ALA A 154 49.05 -2.67 -37.32
CA ALA A 154 48.35 -3.94 -37.47
C ALA A 154 48.28 -4.75 -36.15
N ARG A 155 49.30 -4.66 -35.29
CA ARG A 155 49.27 -5.29 -33.96
C ARG A 155 48.28 -4.59 -33.04
N ASP A 156 48.33 -3.26 -32.98
CA ASP A 156 47.37 -2.47 -32.19
C ASP A 156 45.94 -2.67 -32.70
N GLN A 157 45.75 -2.85 -34.02
CA GLN A 157 44.45 -3.18 -34.58
C GLN A 157 43.89 -4.52 -34.11
N GLN A 158 44.76 -5.53 -33.98
CA GLN A 158 44.33 -6.83 -33.48
C GLN A 158 43.90 -6.74 -32.01
N LEU A 159 44.63 -5.95 -31.21
CA LEU A 159 44.25 -5.66 -29.82
C LEU A 159 42.91 -4.93 -29.75
N LEU A 160 42.72 -3.90 -30.58
CA LEU A 160 41.47 -3.15 -30.66
C LEU A 160 40.29 -4.04 -31.08
N ALA A 161 40.47 -4.83 -32.14
CA ALA A 161 39.44 -5.77 -32.60
C ALA A 161 39.06 -6.79 -31.53
N ALA A 162 40.05 -7.34 -30.82
CA ALA A 162 39.81 -8.29 -29.73
C ALA A 162 39.09 -7.64 -28.53
N ALA A 163 39.46 -6.41 -28.16
CA ALA A 163 38.82 -5.67 -27.08
C ALA A 163 37.37 -5.33 -27.40
N VAL A 164 37.10 -4.81 -28.61
CA VAL A 164 35.75 -4.48 -29.06
C VAL A 164 34.88 -5.72 -29.23
N GLU A 165 35.41 -6.82 -29.78
CA GLU A 165 34.67 -8.09 -29.88
C GLU A 165 34.30 -8.65 -28.51
N THR A 166 35.25 -8.60 -27.56
CA THR A 166 35.01 -9.04 -26.18
C THR A 166 33.94 -8.19 -25.50
N ALA A 167 34.02 -6.87 -25.63
CA ALA A 167 33.02 -5.96 -25.07
C ALA A 167 31.64 -6.15 -25.72
N TRP A 168 31.58 -6.28 -27.06
CA TRP A 168 30.33 -6.53 -27.78
C TRP A 168 29.68 -7.86 -27.39
N SER A 169 30.46 -8.94 -27.33
CA SER A 169 29.95 -10.26 -26.96
C SER A 169 29.44 -10.27 -25.52
N ARG A 170 30.17 -9.64 -24.58
CA ARG A 170 29.75 -9.51 -23.19
C ARG A 170 28.49 -8.65 -23.06
N GLN A 171 28.43 -7.51 -23.74
CA GLN A 171 27.27 -6.62 -23.69
C GLN A 171 26.02 -7.29 -24.29
N THR A 172 26.16 -8.01 -25.40
CA THR A 172 25.03 -8.71 -26.03
C THR A 172 24.52 -9.84 -25.13
N GLU A 173 25.42 -10.58 -24.48
CA GLU A 173 25.03 -11.58 -23.49
C GLU A 173 24.36 -10.95 -22.27
N PHE A 174 24.91 -9.82 -21.80
CA PHE A 174 24.38 -9.03 -20.71
C PHE A 174 22.95 -8.54 -21.03
N GLU A 175 22.74 -7.87 -22.17
CA GLU A 175 21.43 -7.42 -22.63
C GLU A 175 20.43 -8.59 -22.65
N ARG A 176 20.79 -9.70 -23.29
CA ARG A 176 19.91 -10.87 -23.42
C ARG A 176 19.50 -11.43 -22.05
N ARG A 177 20.41 -11.42 -21.09
CA ARG A 177 20.18 -11.99 -19.75
C ARG A 177 19.40 -11.04 -18.83
N TYR A 178 19.76 -9.76 -18.83
CA TYR A 178 19.33 -8.82 -17.79
C TYR A 178 18.19 -7.90 -18.22
N ARG A 179 18.04 -7.58 -19.51
CA ARG A 179 16.94 -6.76 -20.01
C ARG A 179 15.56 -7.35 -19.64
N PRO A 180 15.28 -8.65 -19.81
CA PRO A 180 14.00 -9.23 -19.39
C PRO A 180 13.78 -9.15 -17.87
N GLN A 181 14.86 -9.28 -17.08
CA GLN A 181 14.78 -9.22 -15.61
C GLN A 181 14.51 -7.81 -15.10
N LEU A 182 15.12 -6.79 -15.71
CA LEU A 182 14.83 -5.38 -15.44
C LEU A 182 13.38 -5.04 -15.78
N GLY A 183 12.88 -5.52 -16.93
CA GLY A 183 11.48 -5.34 -17.33
C GLY A 183 10.48 -6.05 -16.41
N ALA A 184 10.79 -7.27 -15.97
CA ALA A 184 9.98 -8.01 -15.01
C ALA A 184 9.92 -7.29 -13.65
N SER A 185 11.08 -6.86 -13.12
CA SER A 185 11.17 -6.13 -11.85
C SER A 185 10.41 -4.80 -11.92
N THR A 186 10.53 -4.07 -13.03
CA THR A 186 9.77 -2.84 -13.30
C THR A 186 8.26 -3.10 -13.24
N THR A 187 7.80 -4.16 -13.90
CA THR A 187 6.37 -4.51 -13.94
C THR A 187 5.86 -4.87 -12.56
N GLU A 188 6.65 -5.63 -11.79
CA GLU A 188 6.30 -6.04 -10.42
C GLU A 188 6.25 -4.84 -9.47
N LEU A 189 7.24 -3.93 -9.51
CA LEU A 189 7.23 -2.69 -8.72
C LEU A 189 6.04 -1.79 -9.06
N ARG A 190 5.68 -1.68 -10.35
CA ARG A 190 4.48 -0.91 -10.77
C ARG A 190 3.18 -1.56 -10.30
N SER A 191 3.09 -2.89 -10.33
CA SER A 191 1.94 -3.60 -9.75
C SER A 191 1.85 -3.34 -8.27
N ALA A 192 2.99 -3.39 -7.57
CA ALA A 192 3.03 -3.16 -6.14
C ALA A 192 2.63 -1.74 -5.75
N PHE A 193 3.07 -0.74 -6.52
CA PHE A 193 2.61 0.63 -6.39
C PHE A 193 1.09 0.74 -6.55
N ALA A 194 0.53 0.12 -7.59
CA ALA A 194 -0.92 0.15 -7.83
C ALA A 194 -1.71 -0.53 -6.70
N ASP A 195 -1.15 -1.58 -6.09
CA ASP A 195 -1.75 -2.27 -4.95
C ASP A 195 -1.75 -1.38 -3.70
N LEU A 196 -0.63 -0.72 -3.39
CA LEU A 196 -0.54 0.27 -2.30
C LEU A 196 -1.51 1.44 -2.49
N GLN A 197 -1.64 1.95 -3.73
CA GLN A 197 -2.56 3.04 -4.03
C GLN A 197 -4.02 2.63 -3.86
N ARG A 198 -4.37 1.39 -4.24
CA ARG A 198 -5.71 0.82 -3.99
C ARG A 198 -5.98 0.65 -2.50
N GLN A 199 -5.00 0.15 -1.74
CA GLN A 199 -5.11 0.00 -0.29
C GLN A 199 -5.36 1.36 0.38
N ARG A 200 -4.58 2.40 0.04
CA ARG A 200 -4.77 3.77 0.52
C ARG A 200 -6.19 4.30 0.27
N ASN A 201 -6.69 4.15 -0.95
CA ASN A 201 -8.04 4.62 -1.30
C ASN A 201 -9.12 3.89 -0.49
N SER A 202 -8.93 2.60 -0.24
CA SER A 202 -9.81 1.82 0.64
C SER A 202 -9.75 2.33 2.09
N SER A 203 -8.56 2.70 2.58
CA SER A 203 -8.37 3.20 3.95
C SER A 203 -9.09 4.52 4.23
N ILE A 204 -9.13 5.42 3.25
CA ILE A 204 -9.91 6.67 3.34
C ILE A 204 -11.39 6.34 3.51
N HIS A 205 -11.90 5.39 2.74
CA HIS A 205 -13.30 4.98 2.82
C HIS A 205 -13.66 4.36 4.17
N VAL A 206 -12.78 3.53 4.74
CA VAL A 206 -13.00 2.94 6.08
C VAL A 206 -12.96 3.99 7.18
N ALA A 207 -12.15 5.04 7.05
CA ALA A 207 -12.12 6.16 7.99
C ALA A 207 -13.47 6.90 8.04
N ASP A 208 -14.03 7.19 6.87
CA ASP A 208 -15.34 7.84 6.75
C ASP A 208 -16.45 6.96 7.36
N LEU A 209 -16.38 5.66 7.11
CA LEU A 209 -17.30 4.68 7.70
C LEU A 209 -17.18 4.60 9.22
N ALA A 210 -15.95 4.58 9.76
CA ALA A 210 -15.72 4.60 11.19
C ALA A 210 -16.36 5.83 11.85
N GLY A 211 -16.17 7.01 11.25
CA GLY A 211 -16.82 8.24 11.69
C GLY A 211 -18.35 8.18 11.65
N GLY A 212 -18.92 7.55 10.62
CA GLY A 212 -20.36 7.31 10.51
C GLY A 212 -20.92 6.35 11.56
N SER A 213 -20.27 5.20 11.75
CA SER A 213 -20.64 4.21 12.76
C SER A 213 -20.49 4.76 14.18
N ALA A 214 -19.49 5.62 14.43
CA ALA A 214 -19.31 6.26 15.73
C ALA A 214 -20.46 7.17 16.15
N ARG A 215 -21.02 7.93 15.20
CA ARG A 215 -22.22 8.75 15.46
C ARG A 215 -23.43 7.88 15.74
N LYS A 216 -23.66 6.84 14.95
CA LYS A 216 -24.77 5.91 15.15
C LYS A 216 -24.70 5.22 16.52
N ILE A 217 -23.52 4.74 16.91
CA ILE A 217 -23.34 4.04 18.19
C ILE A 217 -23.55 4.99 19.35
N SER A 218 -23.08 6.24 19.25
CA SER A 218 -23.34 7.27 20.27
C SER A 218 -24.84 7.58 20.40
N ASP A 219 -25.58 7.68 19.28
CA ASP A 219 -27.04 7.85 19.28
C ASP A 219 -27.76 6.67 19.94
N VAL A 220 -27.38 5.43 19.59
CA VAL A 220 -28.02 4.22 20.15
C VAL A 220 -27.68 4.03 21.64
N VAL A 221 -26.44 4.32 22.07
CA VAL A 221 -26.08 4.33 23.50
C VAL A 221 -26.88 5.40 24.24
N GLY A 222 -26.99 6.61 23.68
CA GLY A 222 -27.81 7.68 24.26
C GLY A 222 -29.28 7.27 24.42
N ARG A 223 -29.87 6.64 23.40
CA ARG A 223 -31.24 6.09 23.48
C ARG A 223 -31.36 4.96 24.49
N SER A 224 -30.38 4.07 24.58
CA SER A 224 -30.38 2.98 25.56
C SER A 224 -30.34 3.51 26.98
N ILE A 225 -29.61 4.61 27.24
CA ILE A 225 -29.61 5.30 28.54
C ILE A 225 -30.99 5.89 28.86
N VAL A 226 -31.67 6.50 27.87
CA VAL A 226 -33.05 6.98 28.06
C VAL A 226 -34.01 5.81 28.33
N LEU A 227 -33.85 4.69 27.64
CA LEU A 227 -34.65 3.47 27.86
C LEU A 227 -34.38 2.83 29.25
N LEU A 228 -33.19 3.03 29.84
CA LEU A 228 -32.93 2.60 31.22
C LEU A 228 -33.83 3.33 32.23
N GLN A 229 -34.27 4.57 31.94
CA GLN A 229 -35.22 5.31 32.78
C GLN A 229 -36.62 4.67 32.78
N ALA A 230 -36.99 3.96 31.71
CA ALA A 230 -38.23 3.18 31.67
C ALA A 230 -38.21 2.01 32.67
N GLY A 231 -37.03 1.49 33.01
CA GLY A 231 -36.86 0.51 34.09
C GLY A 231 -37.11 1.11 35.47
N ASP A 232 -36.65 2.34 35.71
CA ASP A 232 -36.92 3.05 36.97
C ASP A 232 -38.42 3.38 37.12
N SER A 233 -39.05 3.83 36.03
CA SER A 233 -40.51 3.96 35.93
C SER A 233 -41.20 2.64 36.29
N THR A 234 -40.83 1.53 35.65
CA THR A 234 -41.43 0.22 35.93
C THR A 234 -41.24 -0.18 37.40
N ARG A 235 -40.03 -0.03 37.96
CA ARG A 235 -39.73 -0.30 39.37
C ARG A 235 -40.67 0.48 40.30
N GLN A 236 -40.82 1.79 40.06
CA GLN A 236 -41.71 2.65 40.83
C GLN A 236 -43.18 2.21 40.74
N ARG A 237 -43.65 1.82 39.55
CA ARG A 237 -45.02 1.30 39.36
C ARG A 237 -45.24 0.01 40.13
N LEU A 238 -44.25 -0.90 40.15
CA LEU A 238 -44.32 -2.13 40.93
C LEU A 238 -44.35 -1.85 42.44
N GLU A 239 -43.63 -0.83 42.92
CA GLU A 239 -43.68 -0.38 44.31
C GLU A 239 -45.05 0.18 44.67
N HIS A 240 -45.65 1.03 43.82
CA HIS A 240 -47.00 1.53 44.02
C HIS A 240 -48.04 0.40 44.06
N VAL A 241 -47.90 -0.61 43.20
CA VAL A 241 -48.73 -1.82 43.23
C VAL A 241 -48.57 -2.58 44.56
N CYS A 242 -47.34 -2.78 45.04
CA CYS A 242 -47.11 -3.41 46.33
C CYS A 242 -47.73 -2.62 47.49
N GLU A 243 -47.59 -1.29 47.51
CA GLU A 243 -48.20 -0.43 48.53
C GLU A 243 -49.73 -0.50 48.49
N GLY A 244 -50.33 -0.50 47.29
CA GLY A 244 -51.78 -0.65 47.10
C GLY A 244 -52.29 -1.99 47.62
N LEU A 245 -51.56 -3.08 47.36
CA LEU A 245 -51.89 -4.42 47.86
C LEU A 245 -51.67 -4.54 49.39
N GLN A 246 -50.63 -3.92 49.95
CA GLN A 246 -50.36 -3.92 51.40
C GLN A 246 -51.48 -3.23 52.19
N ARG A 247 -52.06 -2.14 51.63
CA ARG A 247 -53.22 -1.46 52.24
C ARG A 247 -54.45 -2.35 52.41
N VAL A 248 -54.62 -3.34 51.52
CA VAL A 248 -55.68 -4.35 51.62
C VAL A 248 -55.35 -5.41 52.69
N GLY A 249 -54.07 -5.69 52.91
CA GLY A 249 -53.58 -6.63 53.93
C GLY A 249 -53.54 -6.07 55.37
N ASP A 250 -53.42 -4.75 55.52
CA ASP A 250 -53.27 -4.03 56.81
C ASP A 250 -54.61 -3.72 57.51
N ALA A 251 -55.72 -4.33 57.09
CA ALA A 251 -56.99 -4.27 57.81
C ALA A 251 -56.83 -4.91 59.21
N GLY A 252 -56.45 -4.08 60.19
CA GLY A 252 -56.15 -4.50 61.57
C GLY A 252 -57.31 -5.24 62.24
N PRO A 253 -57.06 -5.98 63.33
CA PRO A 253 -58.10 -6.69 64.05
C PRO A 253 -59.08 -5.70 64.70
N THR A 254 -60.22 -5.48 64.05
CA THR A 254 -61.30 -4.67 64.62
C THR A 254 -61.98 -5.47 65.74
N LEU A 255 -62.07 -4.90 66.95
CA LEU A 255 -62.73 -5.50 68.13
C LEU A 255 -64.26 -5.63 68.00
N VAL A 256 -64.84 -5.23 66.86
CA VAL A 256 -66.26 -5.39 66.53
C VAL A 256 -66.38 -6.31 65.33
N PRO A 257 -67.02 -7.49 65.45
CA PRO A 257 -67.25 -8.38 64.33
C PRO A 257 -68.33 -7.81 63.42
N THR A 258 -67.95 -6.87 62.54
CA THR A 258 -68.77 -6.57 61.36
C THR A 258 -68.59 -7.72 60.38
N MET A 259 -69.62 -8.54 60.23
CA MET A 259 -69.67 -9.63 59.26
C MET A 259 -69.78 -9.08 57.84
N THR A 260 -68.67 -8.59 57.28
CA THR A 260 -68.46 -8.52 55.82
C THR A 260 -67.04 -8.93 55.52
N ALA A 261 -66.91 -10.16 55.01
CA ALA A 261 -65.68 -10.71 54.49
C ALA A 261 -65.19 -9.89 53.28
N GLY A 262 -64.13 -9.09 53.46
CA GLY A 262 -63.49 -8.26 52.42
C GLY A 262 -64.42 -7.17 51.87
N GLY A 263 -64.12 -5.90 52.16
CA GLY A 263 -64.93 -4.78 51.66
C GLY A 263 -65.02 -4.78 50.14
N SER A 264 -66.10 -4.23 49.58
CA SER A 264 -66.21 -4.03 48.13
C SER A 264 -65.06 -3.17 47.59
N LEU A 265 -64.58 -2.21 48.41
CA LEU A 265 -63.39 -1.40 48.18
C LEU A 265 -62.11 -2.24 48.07
N ASP A 266 -61.84 -3.16 48.99
CA ASP A 266 -60.63 -4.01 48.98
C ASP A 266 -60.50 -4.78 47.67
N ARG A 267 -61.65 -5.28 47.18
CA ARG A 267 -61.73 -6.00 45.91
C ARG A 267 -61.51 -5.09 44.70
N VAL A 268 -62.02 -3.86 44.74
CA VAL A 268 -61.77 -2.83 43.71
C VAL A 268 -60.27 -2.47 43.68
N ILE A 269 -59.64 -2.30 44.85
CA ILE A 269 -58.20 -2.02 44.95
C ILE A 269 -57.38 -3.18 44.37
N VAL A 270 -57.67 -4.44 44.71
CA VAL A 270 -56.94 -5.59 44.15
C VAL A 270 -57.07 -5.69 42.62
N GLN A 271 -58.25 -5.42 42.07
CA GLN A 271 -58.45 -5.39 40.61
C GLN A 271 -57.75 -4.21 39.93
N LEU A 272 -57.77 -3.04 40.55
CA LEU A 272 -57.04 -1.86 40.10
C LEU A 272 -55.53 -2.15 40.07
N GLU A 273 -54.97 -2.70 41.14
CA GLU A 273 -53.55 -3.03 41.22
C GLU A 273 -53.14 -4.16 40.27
N ALA A 274 -54.02 -5.13 40.01
CA ALA A 274 -53.80 -6.13 38.96
C ALA A 274 -53.75 -5.49 37.56
N ALA A 275 -54.63 -4.51 37.29
CA ALA A 275 -54.64 -3.77 36.04
C ALA A 275 -53.41 -2.86 35.88
N GLN A 276 -52.91 -2.26 36.97
CA GLN A 276 -51.65 -1.50 36.99
C GLN A 276 -50.45 -2.40 36.74
N LEU A 277 -50.40 -3.56 37.41
CA LEU A 277 -49.32 -4.54 37.27
C LEU A 277 -49.19 -5.05 35.82
N LYS A 278 -50.33 -5.31 35.17
CA LYS A 278 -50.36 -5.77 33.77
C LYS A 278 -49.86 -4.71 32.80
N ASP A 279 -50.26 -3.45 32.98
CA ASP A 279 -49.79 -2.36 32.11
C ASP A 279 -48.29 -2.06 32.35
N ALA A 280 -47.84 -2.08 33.61
CA ALA A 280 -46.41 -1.93 33.94
C ALA A 280 -45.56 -3.04 33.31
N GLN A 281 -46.04 -4.29 33.34
CA GLN A 281 -45.33 -5.40 32.72
C GLN A 281 -45.26 -5.27 31.19
N GLN A 282 -46.34 -4.84 30.52
CA GLN A 282 -46.36 -4.69 29.06
C GLN A 282 -45.39 -3.60 28.59
N GLU A 283 -45.35 -2.47 29.29
CA GLU A 283 -44.40 -1.39 29.04
C GLU A 283 -42.96 -1.86 29.26
N PHE A 284 -42.72 -2.61 30.32
CA PHE A 284 -41.41 -3.17 30.64
C PHE A 284 -40.91 -4.17 29.59
N GLU A 285 -41.78 -5.08 29.14
CA GLU A 285 -41.45 -6.05 28.08
C GLU A 285 -41.10 -5.36 26.76
N SER A 286 -41.86 -4.33 26.38
CA SER A 286 -41.56 -3.50 25.20
C SER A 286 -40.20 -2.81 25.35
N GLY A 287 -39.93 -2.21 26.51
CA GLY A 287 -38.66 -1.54 26.80
C GLY A 287 -37.45 -2.48 26.73
N ILE A 288 -37.56 -3.69 27.29
CA ILE A 288 -36.52 -4.72 27.17
C ILE A 288 -36.28 -5.09 25.70
N GLY A 289 -37.36 -5.29 24.92
CA GLY A 289 -37.26 -5.59 23.50
C GLY A 289 -36.50 -4.52 22.71
N GLU A 290 -36.79 -3.26 22.97
CA GLU A 290 -36.12 -2.11 22.34
C GLU A 290 -34.62 -2.02 22.70
N ILE A 291 -34.27 -2.28 23.96
CA ILE A 291 -32.86 -2.31 24.41
C ILE A 291 -32.10 -3.45 23.73
N VAL A 292 -32.67 -4.66 23.69
CA VAL A 292 -32.02 -5.84 23.07
C VAL A 292 -31.83 -5.62 21.56
N GLN A 293 -32.81 -5.04 20.87
CA GLN A 293 -32.71 -4.71 19.45
C GLN A 293 -31.64 -3.63 19.18
N SER A 294 -31.57 -2.62 20.05
CA SER A 294 -30.58 -1.55 19.99
C SER A 294 -29.15 -2.08 20.15
N LEU A 295 -28.92 -2.91 21.17
CA LEU A 295 -27.63 -3.57 21.41
C LEU A 295 -27.22 -4.48 20.25
N SER A 296 -28.15 -5.27 19.71
CA SER A 296 -27.89 -6.14 18.56
C SER A 296 -27.45 -5.34 17.32
N THR A 297 -28.08 -4.19 17.07
CA THR A 297 -27.72 -3.29 15.97
C THR A 297 -26.30 -2.75 16.13
N ILE A 298 -25.92 -2.36 17.36
CA ILE A 298 -24.57 -1.87 17.65
C ILE A 298 -23.52 -2.97 17.41
N ILE A 299 -23.75 -4.19 17.91
CA ILE A 299 -22.83 -5.33 17.74
C ILE A 299 -22.59 -5.61 16.24
N SER A 300 -23.66 -5.60 15.45
CA SER A 300 -23.61 -5.74 13.99
C SER A 300 -22.72 -4.67 13.34
N GLU A 301 -22.93 -3.40 13.68
CA GLU A 301 -22.17 -2.26 13.13
C GLU A 301 -20.68 -2.33 13.51
N VAL A 302 -20.35 -2.65 14.76
CA VAL A 302 -18.95 -2.81 15.21
C VAL A 302 -18.30 -4.01 14.54
N SER A 303 -19.01 -5.13 14.38
CA SER A 303 -18.50 -6.31 13.68
C SER A 303 -18.17 -6.02 12.22
N LEU A 304 -19.05 -5.31 11.52
CA LEU A 304 -18.81 -4.86 10.14
C LEU A 304 -17.56 -3.96 10.06
N LEU A 305 -17.39 -3.08 11.03
CA LEU A 305 -16.27 -2.14 11.08
C LEU A 305 -14.94 -2.85 11.32
N ILE A 306 -14.90 -3.82 12.25
CA ILE A 306 -13.72 -4.66 12.51
C ILE A 306 -13.38 -5.50 11.28
N GLU A 307 -14.38 -6.09 10.62
CA GLU A 307 -14.15 -6.90 9.42
C GLU A 307 -13.56 -6.05 8.28
N ARG A 308 -14.06 -4.82 8.10
CA ARG A 308 -13.47 -3.87 7.15
C ARG A 308 -12.05 -3.46 7.53
N GLY A 309 -11.80 -3.20 8.81
CA GLY A 309 -10.46 -2.94 9.34
C GLY A 309 -9.48 -4.09 9.08
N ARG A 310 -9.93 -5.34 9.22
CA ARG A 310 -9.14 -6.54 8.86
C ARG A 310 -8.89 -6.65 7.36
N SER A 311 -9.90 -6.36 6.54
CA SER A 311 -9.79 -6.43 5.08
C SER A 311 -8.77 -5.44 4.51
N LEU A 312 -8.56 -4.30 5.17
CA LEU A 312 -7.57 -3.29 4.78
C LEU A 312 -6.12 -3.77 4.88
N HIS A 313 -5.84 -4.75 5.73
CA HIS A 313 -4.48 -5.27 5.97
C HIS A 313 -4.24 -6.61 5.30
N GLY A 314 -4.94 -6.88 4.19
CA GLY A 314 -4.69 -8.05 3.36
C GLY A 314 -4.64 -9.34 4.20
N GLY A 315 -5.81 -9.76 4.70
CA GLY A 315 -5.99 -10.80 5.73
C GLY A 315 -4.83 -11.80 5.89
N LYS A 316 -4.24 -11.80 7.10
CA LYS A 316 -3.25 -12.71 7.74
C LYS A 316 -2.13 -13.37 6.90
N ASP A 317 -2.36 -13.79 5.67
CA ASP A 317 -1.39 -14.43 4.76
C ASP A 317 -1.04 -13.56 3.52
N GLY A 318 -1.78 -12.47 3.26
CA GLY A 318 -1.64 -11.65 2.04
C GLY A 318 -0.60 -10.52 2.11
N ASP A 319 -0.55 -9.77 3.21
CA ASP A 319 0.30 -8.57 3.35
C ASP A 319 1.79 -8.90 3.58
N SER A 320 2.10 -9.94 4.36
CA SER A 320 3.46 -10.45 4.48
C SER A 320 4.00 -10.93 3.13
N SER A 321 3.13 -11.50 2.28
CA SER A 321 3.44 -11.90 0.91
C SER A 321 3.61 -10.70 -0.02
N PHE A 322 2.81 -9.64 0.11
CA PHE A 322 3.01 -8.40 -0.66
C PHE A 322 4.35 -7.74 -0.34
N LEU A 323 4.64 -7.51 0.93
CA LEU A 323 5.87 -6.85 1.35
C LEU A 323 7.09 -7.71 1.12
N SER A 324 6.99 -9.02 1.33
CA SER A 324 8.06 -9.94 0.95
C SER A 324 8.30 -9.95 -0.56
N ARG A 325 7.26 -9.77 -1.39
CA ARG A 325 7.42 -9.60 -2.85
C ARG A 325 8.13 -8.29 -3.16
N VAL A 326 7.63 -7.15 -2.69
CA VAL A 326 8.27 -5.84 -2.89
C VAL A 326 9.73 -5.86 -2.45
N ARG A 327 10.02 -6.45 -1.28
CA ARG A 327 11.37 -6.62 -0.78
C ARG A 327 12.22 -7.52 -1.69
N GLY A 328 11.67 -8.64 -2.13
CA GLY A 328 12.33 -9.53 -3.09
C GLY A 328 12.67 -8.80 -4.40
N THR A 329 11.72 -8.05 -4.94
CA THR A 329 11.90 -7.27 -6.17
C THR A 329 12.90 -6.13 -5.99
N LEU A 330 12.89 -5.44 -4.85
CA LEU A 330 13.85 -4.37 -4.54
C LEU A 330 15.27 -4.91 -4.33
N ALA A 331 15.43 -6.05 -3.65
CA ALA A 331 16.71 -6.72 -3.54
C ALA A 331 17.21 -7.23 -4.91
N GLN A 332 16.30 -7.74 -5.74
CA GLN A 332 16.62 -8.11 -7.12
C GLN A 332 17.04 -6.89 -7.93
N ALA A 333 16.34 -5.76 -7.82
CA ALA A 333 16.68 -4.51 -8.48
C ALA A 333 18.08 -4.01 -8.09
N SER A 334 18.40 -4.02 -6.79
CA SER A 334 19.75 -3.67 -6.29
C SER A 334 20.83 -4.58 -6.89
N ASN A 335 20.59 -5.90 -6.95
CA ASN A 335 21.53 -6.83 -7.58
C ASN A 335 21.67 -6.56 -9.10
N LEU A 336 20.56 -6.32 -9.79
CA LEU A 336 20.58 -5.99 -11.23
C LEU A 336 21.37 -4.71 -11.51
N ILE A 337 21.25 -3.69 -10.65
CA ILE A 337 22.02 -2.45 -10.72
C ILE A 337 23.52 -2.71 -10.56
N ALA A 338 23.92 -3.47 -9.54
CA ALA A 338 25.33 -3.84 -9.33
C ALA A 338 25.90 -4.63 -10.53
N MET A 339 25.09 -5.51 -11.14
CA MET A 339 25.49 -6.22 -12.36
C MET A 339 25.65 -5.28 -13.56
N CYS A 340 24.83 -4.22 -13.69
CA CYS A 340 25.02 -3.20 -14.73
C CYS A 340 26.33 -2.43 -14.57
N GLU A 341 26.72 -2.08 -13.34
CA GLU A 341 28.03 -1.44 -13.07
C GLU A 341 29.19 -2.35 -13.48
N ASP A 342 29.11 -3.64 -13.18
CA ASP A 342 30.13 -4.60 -13.57
C ASP A 342 30.23 -4.78 -15.10
N GLY A 343 29.08 -4.89 -15.78
CA GLY A 343 29.01 -4.95 -17.24
C GLY A 343 29.63 -3.72 -17.91
N GLY A 344 29.43 -2.54 -17.32
CA GLY A 344 30.01 -1.28 -17.76
C GLY A 344 31.54 -1.31 -17.83
N ARG A 345 32.22 -1.93 -16.86
CA ARG A 345 33.70 -1.94 -16.81
C ARG A 345 34.35 -2.51 -18.07
N SER A 346 33.75 -3.55 -18.67
CA SER A 346 34.29 -4.17 -19.88
C SER A 346 34.21 -3.26 -21.11
N ILE A 347 33.21 -2.38 -21.16
CA ILE A 347 33.05 -1.40 -22.24
C ILE A 347 34.01 -0.22 -22.02
N ASP A 348 34.23 0.21 -20.77
CA ASP A 348 35.18 1.29 -20.45
C ASP A 348 36.62 0.88 -20.80
N GLU A 349 36.98 -0.37 -20.55
CA GLU A 349 38.24 -0.95 -20.99
C GLU A 349 38.38 -0.90 -22.52
N ALA A 350 37.34 -1.29 -23.27
CA ALA A 350 37.36 -1.23 -24.73
C ALA A 350 37.45 0.21 -25.25
N LEU A 351 36.73 1.16 -24.65
CA LEU A 351 36.83 2.58 -25.00
C LEU A 351 38.24 3.15 -24.73
N SER A 352 38.89 2.75 -23.64
CA SER A 352 40.29 3.14 -23.38
C SER A 352 41.25 2.59 -24.44
N VAL A 353 41.03 1.35 -24.91
CA VAL A 353 41.82 0.76 -26.01
C VAL A 353 41.56 1.48 -27.34
N VAL A 354 40.30 1.84 -27.63
CA VAL A 354 39.92 2.64 -28.81
C VAL A 354 40.67 3.97 -28.83
N GLU A 355 40.64 4.71 -27.73
CA GLU A 355 41.26 6.03 -27.61
C GLU A 355 42.78 5.96 -27.83
N GLY A 356 43.46 5.02 -27.16
CA GLY A 356 44.89 4.81 -27.34
C GLY A 356 45.28 4.37 -28.75
N THR A 357 44.45 3.55 -29.41
CA THR A 357 44.73 3.03 -30.76
C THR A 357 44.47 4.09 -31.83
N LEU A 358 43.41 4.90 -31.70
CA LEU A 358 43.09 5.96 -32.65
C LEU A 358 44.19 7.01 -32.77
N VAL A 359 44.82 7.39 -31.65
CA VAL A 359 45.96 8.33 -31.65
C VAL A 359 47.10 7.77 -32.50
N LYS A 360 47.52 6.54 -32.20
CA LYS A 360 48.61 5.88 -32.94
C LYS A 360 48.30 5.70 -34.43
N PHE A 361 47.06 5.40 -34.78
CA PHE A 361 46.66 5.21 -36.17
C PHE A 361 46.69 6.52 -36.95
N ARG A 362 46.23 7.63 -36.35
CA ARG A 362 46.32 8.95 -36.98
C ARG A 362 47.77 9.34 -37.22
N ASP A 363 48.65 9.09 -36.26
CA ASP A 363 50.09 9.35 -36.41
C ASP A 363 50.71 8.47 -37.51
N ALA A 364 50.37 7.18 -37.56
CA ALA A 364 50.87 6.26 -38.58
C ALA A 364 50.41 6.64 -40.00
N ILE A 365 49.16 7.09 -40.17
CA ILE A 365 48.63 7.56 -41.46
C ILE A 365 49.29 8.87 -41.90
N ALA A 366 49.49 9.80 -40.97
CA ALA A 366 50.20 11.05 -41.27
C ALA A 366 51.65 10.77 -41.74
N ASN A 367 52.39 9.93 -41.00
CA ASN A 367 53.75 9.52 -41.37
C ASN A 367 53.79 8.77 -42.71
N LEU A 368 52.76 7.97 -43.01
CA LEU A 368 52.61 7.30 -44.29
C LEU A 368 52.39 8.30 -45.43
N ALA A 369 51.54 9.31 -45.23
CA ALA A 369 51.28 10.32 -46.25
C ALA A 369 52.57 11.08 -46.62
N ASP A 370 53.36 11.46 -45.62
CA ASP A 370 54.69 12.06 -45.82
C ASP A 370 55.63 11.11 -46.57
N SER A 371 55.68 9.84 -46.14
CA SER A 371 56.53 8.82 -46.79
C SER A 371 56.13 8.54 -48.24
N VAL A 372 54.84 8.62 -48.58
CA VAL A 372 54.35 8.45 -49.95
C VAL A 372 54.82 9.60 -50.84
N ILE A 373 54.82 10.83 -50.34
CA ILE A 373 55.38 12.00 -51.05
C ILE A 373 56.87 11.77 -51.33
N ASP A 374 57.62 11.34 -50.31
CA ASP A 374 59.06 11.08 -50.43
C ASP A 374 59.35 9.95 -51.43
N ILE A 375 58.64 8.82 -51.36
CA ILE A 375 58.76 7.72 -52.34
C ILE A 375 58.48 8.22 -53.76
N THR A 376 57.51 9.12 -53.93
CA THR A 376 57.12 9.66 -55.24
C THR A 376 58.20 10.59 -55.79
N LEU A 377 58.79 11.46 -54.95
CA LEU A 377 59.92 12.31 -55.30
C LEU A 377 61.16 11.48 -55.66
N ILE A 378 61.47 10.48 -54.84
CA ILE A 378 62.54 9.52 -55.04
C ILE A 378 62.36 8.79 -56.39
N GLY A 379 61.16 8.27 -56.68
CA GLY A 379 60.83 7.62 -57.95
C GLY A 379 60.91 8.55 -59.17
N MET A 380 60.44 9.80 -59.05
CA MET A 380 60.49 10.78 -60.13
C MET A 380 61.93 11.19 -60.47
N ASN A 381 62.76 11.43 -59.45
CA ASN A 381 64.18 11.73 -59.61
C ASN A 381 64.92 10.56 -60.28
N ALA A 382 64.63 9.32 -59.87
CA ALA A 382 65.21 8.14 -60.50
C ALA A 382 64.76 7.95 -61.96
N SER A 383 63.49 8.19 -62.28
CA SER A 383 62.99 8.14 -63.67
C SER A 383 63.70 9.14 -64.58
N LEU A 384 63.84 10.40 -64.12
CA LEU A 384 64.53 11.45 -64.87
C LEU A 384 66.00 11.08 -65.14
N LYS A 385 66.69 10.58 -64.10
CA LYS A 385 68.11 10.23 -64.21
C LYS A 385 68.35 8.97 -65.04
N ALA A 386 67.48 7.98 -64.91
CA ALA A 386 67.48 6.78 -65.75
C ALA A 386 67.19 7.11 -67.23
N GLY A 387 66.34 8.10 -67.51
CA GLY A 387 66.07 8.58 -68.87
C GLY A 387 67.33 9.10 -69.59
N HIS A 388 68.26 9.72 -68.86
CA HIS A 388 69.53 10.23 -69.41
C HIS A 388 70.51 9.11 -69.82
N LEU A 389 70.34 7.89 -69.28
CA LEU A 389 71.16 6.71 -69.62
C LEU A 389 70.67 5.95 -70.87
N GLY A 390 69.56 6.40 -71.47
CA GLY A 390 69.01 5.82 -72.69
C GLY A 390 68.68 4.33 -72.54
N ALA A 391 69.21 3.50 -73.46
CA ALA A 391 68.92 2.06 -73.48
C ALA A 391 69.32 1.32 -72.18
N LYS A 392 70.36 1.80 -71.48
CA LYS A 392 70.87 1.20 -70.23
C LYS A 392 70.01 1.52 -69.01
N GLY A 393 69.23 2.61 -69.03
CA GLY A 393 68.38 3.04 -67.92
C GLY A 393 66.92 2.55 -67.99
N ARG A 394 66.51 1.86 -69.07
CA ARG A 394 65.10 1.45 -69.27
C ARG A 394 64.53 0.62 -68.12
N ALA A 395 65.30 -0.29 -67.55
CA ALA A 395 64.86 -1.08 -66.40
C ALA A 395 64.52 -0.20 -65.19
N PHE A 396 65.32 0.83 -64.92
CA PHE A 396 65.07 1.79 -63.84
C PHE A 396 63.84 2.65 -64.05
N VAL A 397 63.56 3.05 -65.30
CA VAL A 397 62.32 3.78 -65.61
C VAL A 397 61.08 2.94 -65.28
N VAL A 398 61.11 1.64 -65.60
CA VAL A 398 60.01 0.71 -65.27
C VAL A 398 59.86 0.56 -63.75
N ILE A 399 60.97 0.34 -63.04
CA ILE A 399 60.98 0.20 -61.56
C ILE A 399 60.46 1.46 -60.89
N ALA A 400 60.90 2.64 -61.33
CA ALA A 400 60.47 3.91 -60.77
C ALA A 400 58.99 4.18 -61.05
N ASN A 401 58.48 3.79 -62.23
CA ASN A 401 57.05 3.84 -62.53
C ASN A 401 56.24 2.89 -61.63
N GLU A 402 56.72 1.66 -61.42
CA GLU A 402 56.08 0.69 -60.53
C GLU A 402 56.05 1.18 -59.07
N MET A 403 57.13 1.83 -58.63
CA MET A 403 57.22 2.43 -57.31
C MET A 403 56.21 3.57 -57.14
N LYS A 404 56.06 4.42 -58.15
CA LYS A 404 55.03 5.47 -58.18
C LYS A 404 53.62 4.91 -58.13
N VAL A 405 53.29 3.92 -58.99
CA VAL A 405 51.97 3.29 -59.00
C VAL A 405 51.65 2.65 -57.65
N THR A 406 52.64 2.01 -57.02
CA THR A 406 52.46 1.43 -55.68
C THR A 406 52.25 2.50 -54.60
N ALA A 407 52.96 3.63 -54.68
CA ALA A 407 52.77 4.78 -53.80
C ALA A 407 51.38 5.42 -53.96
N ASP A 408 50.89 5.55 -55.20
CA ASP A 408 49.53 6.02 -55.50
C ASP A 408 48.47 5.09 -54.89
N HIS A 409 48.69 3.77 -54.96
CA HIS A 409 47.83 2.78 -54.29
C HIS A 409 47.87 2.90 -52.76
N MET A 410 49.05 3.14 -52.16
CA MET A 410 49.17 3.38 -50.71
C MET A 410 48.40 4.62 -50.27
N SER A 411 48.55 5.73 -51.01
CA SER A 411 47.77 6.96 -50.79
C SER A 411 46.26 6.69 -50.86
N GLY A 412 45.81 5.98 -51.88
CA GLY A 412 44.39 5.64 -52.05
C GLY A 412 43.82 4.79 -50.90
N VAL A 413 44.61 3.89 -50.30
CA VAL A 413 44.19 3.13 -49.12
C VAL A 413 44.18 4.02 -47.87
N ALA A 414 45.18 4.89 -47.70
CA ALA A 414 45.26 5.82 -46.57
C ALA A 414 44.04 6.76 -46.51
N VAL A 415 43.67 7.36 -47.66
CA VAL A 415 42.48 8.23 -47.80
C VAL A 415 41.19 7.49 -47.45
N ARG A 416 41.09 6.19 -47.74
CA ARG A 416 39.93 5.36 -47.37
C ARG A 416 39.91 4.99 -45.89
N LEU A 417 41.05 5.00 -45.21
CA LEU A 417 41.17 4.64 -43.80
C LEU A 417 40.74 5.80 -42.89
N GLU A 418 41.02 7.05 -43.26
CA GLU A 418 40.62 8.26 -42.52
C GLU A 418 39.15 8.31 -42.09
N PRO A 419 38.15 8.14 -42.99
CA PRO A 419 36.74 8.19 -42.59
C PRO A 419 36.34 7.04 -41.67
N LEU A 420 37.00 5.87 -41.76
CA LEU A 420 36.76 4.75 -40.84
C LEU A 420 37.29 5.07 -39.44
N LEU A 421 38.47 5.69 -39.32
CA LEU A 421 39.00 6.13 -38.02
C LEU A 421 38.13 7.19 -37.38
N ALA A 422 37.64 8.15 -38.18
CA ALA A 422 36.67 9.15 -37.71
C ALA A 422 35.36 8.47 -37.25
N GLY A 423 34.91 7.44 -37.97
CA GLY A 423 33.74 6.64 -37.59
C GLY A 423 33.92 5.88 -36.27
N ILE A 424 35.10 5.28 -36.05
CA ILE A 424 35.46 4.61 -34.78
C ILE A 424 35.44 5.62 -33.63
N GLY A 425 36.06 6.80 -33.81
CA GLY A 425 36.06 7.86 -32.82
C GLY A 425 34.65 8.36 -32.49
N GLY A 426 33.86 8.66 -33.52
CA GLY A 426 32.47 9.11 -33.33
C GLY A 426 31.58 8.07 -32.63
N ALA A 427 31.70 6.79 -32.98
CA ALA A 427 30.95 5.73 -32.30
C ALA A 427 31.38 5.56 -30.84
N ALA A 428 32.69 5.71 -30.54
CA ALA A 428 33.20 5.68 -29.17
C ALA A 428 32.71 6.88 -28.34
N ASP A 429 32.67 8.08 -28.93
CA ASP A 429 32.14 9.29 -28.28
C ASP A 429 30.62 9.19 -28.05
N GLU A 430 29.86 8.68 -29.02
CA GLU A 430 28.42 8.40 -28.88
C GLU A 430 28.14 7.39 -27.75
N LEU A 431 28.95 6.33 -27.65
CA LEU A 431 28.85 5.33 -26.59
C LEU A 431 29.17 5.92 -25.22
N ARG A 432 30.24 6.72 -25.12
CA ARG A 432 30.63 7.42 -23.89
C ARG A 432 29.54 8.41 -23.46
N ALA A 433 28.97 9.19 -24.38
CA ALA A 433 27.88 10.12 -24.07
C ALA A 433 26.59 9.42 -23.63
N THR A 434 26.26 8.26 -24.22
CA THR A 434 25.12 7.44 -23.79
C THR A 434 25.32 6.94 -22.36
N ARG A 435 26.53 6.51 -22.03
CA ARG A 435 26.86 6.05 -20.69
C ARG A 435 26.95 7.14 -19.65
N SER A 436 27.56 8.29 -19.95
CA SER A 436 27.57 9.41 -19.01
C SER A 436 26.15 9.87 -18.66
N ARG A 437 25.20 9.85 -19.61
CA ARG A 437 23.79 10.12 -19.30
C ARG A 437 23.19 9.10 -18.33
N ASN A 438 23.58 7.83 -18.44
CA ASN A 438 23.12 6.76 -17.53
C ASN A 438 23.81 6.82 -16.15
N GLU A 439 25.10 7.15 -16.12
CA GLU A 439 25.91 7.27 -14.89
C GLU A 439 25.61 8.55 -14.10
N GLN A 440 25.26 9.66 -14.77
CA GLN A 440 24.72 10.87 -14.12
C GLN A 440 23.40 10.59 -13.38
N HIS A 441 22.73 9.48 -13.67
CA HIS A 441 21.56 8.99 -12.93
C HIS A 441 21.96 7.99 -11.81
N GLU A 442 23.11 8.22 -11.17
CA GLU A 442 23.58 7.70 -9.87
C GLU A 442 22.92 6.38 -9.40
N LEU A 443 23.42 5.25 -9.91
CA LEU A 443 23.07 3.90 -9.46
C LEU A 443 23.27 3.73 -7.94
N SER A 444 24.28 4.39 -7.36
CA SER A 444 24.50 4.41 -5.90
C SER A 444 23.42 5.19 -5.13
N SER A 445 22.86 6.26 -5.73
CA SER A 445 21.70 6.95 -5.14
C SER A 445 20.46 6.05 -5.14
N MET A 446 20.30 5.23 -6.19
CA MET A 446 19.18 4.28 -6.28
C MET A 446 19.27 3.22 -5.18
N GLU A 447 20.46 2.69 -4.88
CA GLU A 447 20.63 1.72 -3.80
C GLU A 447 20.22 2.31 -2.44
N ALA A 448 20.64 3.55 -2.15
CA ALA A 448 20.24 4.25 -0.92
C ALA A 448 18.73 4.54 -0.88
N GLU A 449 18.14 4.94 -2.00
CA GLU A 449 16.68 5.15 -2.13
C GLU A 449 15.90 3.84 -1.92
N ILE A 450 16.37 2.73 -2.49
CA ILE A 450 15.79 1.39 -2.33
C ILE A 450 15.84 0.97 -0.85
N LEU A 451 16.99 1.10 -0.19
CA LEU A 451 17.15 0.72 1.22
C LEU A 451 16.29 1.56 2.15
N ARG A 452 16.18 2.87 1.87
CA ARG A 452 15.29 3.75 2.62
C ARG A 452 13.83 3.37 2.43
N ALA A 453 13.39 3.14 1.19
CA ALA A 453 12.02 2.72 0.89
C ALA A 453 11.67 1.39 1.56
N LEU A 454 12.60 0.43 1.57
CA LEU A 454 12.46 -0.83 2.32
C LEU A 454 12.20 -0.59 3.81
N HIS A 455 13.03 0.25 4.44
CA HIS A 455 12.91 0.50 5.87
C HIS A 455 11.62 1.23 6.24
N GLU A 456 11.21 2.21 5.43
CA GLU A 456 9.95 2.95 5.63
C GLU A 456 8.73 2.01 5.50
N VAL A 457 8.76 1.09 4.54
CA VAL A 457 7.70 0.10 4.32
C VAL A 457 7.65 -0.93 5.45
N GLU A 458 8.80 -1.43 5.93
CA GLU A 458 8.88 -2.37 7.05
C GLU A 458 8.35 -1.73 8.35
N ALA A 459 8.80 -0.51 8.67
CA ALA A 459 8.35 0.22 9.85
C ALA A 459 6.85 0.54 9.81
N GLY A 460 6.33 0.95 8.64
CA GLY A 460 4.90 1.18 8.44
C GLY A 460 4.07 -0.08 8.67
N ASN A 461 4.54 -1.23 8.18
CA ASN A 461 3.85 -2.51 8.35
C ASN A 461 3.81 -3.00 9.80
N GLU A 462 4.91 -2.87 10.54
CA GLU A 462 4.93 -3.24 11.97
C GLU A 462 3.92 -2.40 12.76
N ARG A 463 3.84 -1.09 12.48
CA ARG A 463 2.85 -0.20 13.08
C ARG A 463 1.42 -0.62 12.69
N LEU A 464 1.18 -0.90 11.41
CA LEU A 464 -0.11 -1.34 10.89
C LEU A 464 -0.58 -2.64 11.55
N GLY A 465 0.29 -3.64 11.62
CA GLY A 465 0.00 -4.91 12.28
C GLY A 465 -0.31 -4.73 13.77
N GLY A 466 0.42 -3.85 14.46
CA GLY A 466 0.14 -3.50 15.86
C GLY A 466 -1.24 -2.87 16.06
N LEU A 467 -1.64 -1.93 15.20
CA LEU A 467 -2.95 -1.28 15.26
C LEU A 467 -4.10 -2.27 15.04
N ILE A 468 -3.92 -3.27 14.19
CA ILE A 468 -4.96 -4.25 13.88
C ILE A 468 -5.11 -5.29 14.97
N LEU A 469 -3.99 -5.74 15.56
CA LEU A 469 -4.06 -6.59 16.73
C LEU A 469 -4.84 -5.91 17.85
N ARG A 470 -4.59 -4.61 18.07
CA ARG A 470 -5.36 -3.81 19.02
C ARG A 470 -6.84 -3.73 18.64
N LEU A 471 -7.15 -3.39 17.39
CA LEU A 471 -8.53 -3.33 16.89
C LEU A 471 -9.30 -4.65 17.10
N VAL A 472 -8.65 -5.79 16.86
CA VAL A 472 -9.25 -7.11 17.04
C VAL A 472 -9.48 -7.44 18.52
N GLN A 473 -8.54 -7.06 19.38
CA GLN A 473 -8.67 -7.25 20.83
C GLN A 473 -9.81 -6.41 21.41
N GLU A 474 -9.80 -5.10 21.12
CA GLU A 474 -10.85 -4.16 21.55
C GLU A 474 -12.21 -4.57 20.99
N GLY A 475 -12.25 -5.06 19.76
CA GLY A 475 -13.48 -5.54 19.12
C GLY A 475 -14.07 -6.78 19.78
N GLY A 476 -13.22 -7.74 20.15
CA GLY A 476 -13.64 -8.92 20.90
C GLY A 476 -14.08 -8.59 22.33
N GLU A 477 -13.45 -7.60 22.97
CA GLU A 477 -13.89 -7.12 24.29
C GLU A 477 -15.26 -6.43 24.19
N PHE A 478 -15.45 -5.57 23.19
CA PHE A 478 -16.72 -4.91 22.92
C PHE A 478 -17.86 -5.92 22.73
N ASP A 479 -17.65 -6.91 21.86
CA ASP A 479 -18.63 -7.96 21.58
C ASP A 479 -18.98 -8.74 22.86
N ARG A 480 -17.99 -9.08 23.69
CA ARG A 480 -18.22 -9.76 24.98
C ARG A 480 -19.07 -8.91 25.95
N VAL A 481 -18.78 -7.62 26.08
CA VAL A 481 -19.50 -6.72 26.99
C VAL A 481 -20.95 -6.51 26.55
N MET A 482 -21.17 -6.25 25.25
CA MET A 482 -22.51 -6.02 24.71
C MET A 482 -23.38 -7.28 24.72
N ASN A 483 -22.84 -8.45 24.36
CA ASN A 483 -23.58 -9.71 24.46
C ASN A 483 -23.93 -10.05 25.92
N GLY A 484 -23.05 -9.74 26.87
CA GLY A 484 -23.34 -9.86 28.30
C GLY A 484 -24.53 -9.00 28.74
N ALA A 485 -24.60 -7.75 28.26
CA ALA A 485 -25.72 -6.86 28.53
C ALA A 485 -27.04 -7.37 27.93
N MET A 486 -26.99 -7.90 26.70
CA MET A 486 -28.17 -8.51 26.07
C MET A 486 -28.69 -9.73 26.84
N ASP A 487 -27.80 -10.62 27.27
CA ASP A 487 -28.16 -11.84 28.03
C ASP A 487 -28.77 -11.49 29.40
N GLN A 488 -28.23 -10.47 30.07
CA GLN A 488 -28.79 -9.94 31.31
C GLN A 488 -30.21 -9.37 31.13
N MET A 489 -30.42 -8.57 30.09
CA MET A 489 -31.74 -8.01 29.76
C MET A 489 -32.75 -9.10 29.37
N ALA A 490 -32.33 -10.10 28.59
CA ALA A 490 -33.16 -11.24 28.24
C ALA A 490 -33.57 -12.07 29.47
N THR A 491 -32.61 -12.32 30.38
CA THR A 491 -32.85 -13.03 31.64
C THR A 491 -33.83 -12.27 32.54
N LEU A 492 -33.73 -10.93 32.58
CA LEU A 492 -34.66 -10.09 33.30
C LEU A 492 -36.08 -10.14 32.71
N GLY A 493 -36.20 -10.13 31.38
CA GLY A 493 -37.49 -10.31 30.70
C GLY A 493 -38.15 -11.64 31.05
N VAL A 494 -37.39 -12.74 31.07
CA VAL A 494 -37.88 -14.05 31.53
C VAL A 494 -38.31 -14.01 33.00
N GLY A 495 -37.58 -13.30 33.86
CA GLY A 495 -37.94 -13.12 35.27
C GLY A 495 -39.24 -12.34 35.46
N ALA A 496 -39.47 -11.31 34.64
CA ALA A 496 -40.68 -10.49 34.67
C ALA A 496 -41.90 -11.16 34.02
N ALA A 497 -41.71 -12.20 33.20
CA ALA A 497 -42.79 -12.97 32.58
C ALA A 497 -43.71 -13.70 33.60
N ALA A 498 -43.32 -13.75 34.88
CA ALA A 498 -44.17 -14.24 35.96
C ALA A 498 -45.25 -13.24 36.40
N LEU A 499 -45.05 -11.93 36.16
CA LEU A 499 -45.95 -10.87 36.62
C LEU A 499 -47.38 -10.94 36.02
N PRO A 500 -47.60 -11.29 34.75
CA PRO A 500 -48.95 -11.44 34.20
C PRO A 500 -49.73 -12.56 34.89
N ALA A 501 -49.05 -13.65 35.27
CA ALA A 501 -49.66 -14.73 36.04
C ALA A 501 -49.97 -14.29 37.48
N VAL A 502 -49.16 -13.40 38.07
CA VAL A 502 -49.47 -12.77 39.38
C VAL A 502 -50.73 -11.91 39.24
N ALA A 503 -50.80 -11.03 38.24
CA ALA A 503 -51.98 -10.19 37.96
C ALA A 503 -53.24 -11.05 37.76
N GLN A 504 -53.17 -12.10 36.94
CA GLN A 504 -54.30 -13.00 36.70
C GLN A 504 -54.78 -13.72 37.98
N ARG A 505 -53.85 -14.09 38.88
CA ARG A 505 -54.21 -14.68 40.18
C ARG A 505 -54.93 -13.67 41.06
N LEU A 506 -54.48 -12.41 41.10
CA LEU A 506 -55.14 -11.33 41.82
C LEU A 506 -56.56 -11.08 41.29
N GLU A 507 -56.73 -11.01 39.96
CA GLU A 507 -58.04 -10.86 39.31
C GLU A 507 -58.98 -12.04 39.66
N SER A 508 -58.45 -13.28 39.60
CA SER A 508 -59.22 -14.50 39.86
C SER A 508 -59.62 -14.67 41.32
N ALA A 509 -58.81 -14.17 42.25
CA ALA A 509 -59.10 -14.21 43.69
C ALA A 509 -60.29 -13.31 44.06
N VAL A 510 -60.50 -12.24 43.30
CA VAL A 510 -61.58 -11.27 43.51
C VAL A 510 -62.87 -11.68 42.80
N GLY A 511 -62.78 -12.28 41.60
CA GLY A 511 -63.93 -12.61 40.76
C GLY A 511 -64.53 -11.38 40.05
N ASP A 512 -65.67 -11.58 39.39
CA ASP A 512 -66.40 -10.48 38.72
C ASP A 512 -67.14 -9.63 39.77
N LEU A 513 -66.80 -8.33 39.81
CA LEU A 513 -67.38 -7.36 40.73
C LEU A 513 -68.64 -6.68 40.17
N GLY A 514 -68.84 -6.71 38.85
CA GLY A 514 -69.88 -5.90 38.20
C GLY A 514 -69.81 -4.41 38.57
N THR A 515 -70.96 -3.77 38.72
CA THR A 515 -71.07 -2.39 39.19
C THR A 515 -70.98 -2.34 40.71
N VAL A 516 -70.02 -1.57 41.24
CA VAL A 516 -69.79 -1.44 42.68
C VAL A 516 -70.35 -0.12 43.20
N ALA A 517 -71.09 -0.17 44.30
CA ALA A 517 -71.48 1.03 45.05
C ALA A 517 -70.35 1.39 46.03
N ILE A 518 -69.84 2.61 45.92
CA ILE A 518 -68.74 3.15 46.73
C ILE A 518 -69.26 4.25 47.63
N ASP A 519 -68.94 4.20 48.91
CA ASP A 519 -69.29 5.24 49.88
C ASP A 519 -68.28 6.40 49.84
N PRO A 520 -68.61 7.61 50.34
CA PRO A 520 -67.66 8.76 50.33
C PRO A 520 -66.34 8.50 51.06
N SER A 521 -66.33 7.58 52.03
CA SER A 521 -65.10 7.14 52.72
C SER A 521 -64.21 6.27 51.83
N ASP A 522 -64.82 5.51 50.91
CA ASP A 522 -64.12 4.63 49.97
C ASP A 522 -63.56 5.44 48.79
N GLU A 523 -64.28 6.48 48.35
CA GLU A 523 -63.80 7.47 47.36
C GLU A 523 -62.53 8.19 47.86
N ALA A 524 -62.49 8.56 49.14
CA ALA A 524 -61.30 9.19 49.75
C ALA A 524 -60.06 8.28 49.78
N VAL A 525 -60.23 6.95 49.83
CA VAL A 525 -59.12 5.98 49.77
C VAL A 525 -58.60 5.83 48.34
N LEU A 526 -59.51 5.82 47.36
CA LEU A 526 -59.14 5.81 45.94
C LEU A 526 -58.43 7.10 45.51
N ASP A 527 -58.87 8.26 46.01
CA ASP A 527 -58.18 9.55 45.80
C ASP A 527 -56.77 9.57 46.41
N GLN A 528 -56.59 8.93 47.58
CA GLN A 528 -55.27 8.78 48.20
C GLN A 528 -54.35 7.82 47.44
N LEU A 529 -54.89 6.80 46.75
CA LEU A 529 -54.12 5.97 45.81
C LEU A 529 -53.75 6.80 44.57
N TYR A 530 -54.71 7.54 44.02
CA TYR A 530 -54.52 8.39 42.86
C TYR A 530 -53.45 9.47 43.06
N ALA A 531 -53.43 10.12 44.24
CA ALA A 531 -52.46 11.15 44.60
C ALA A 531 -51.02 10.63 44.76
N ARG A 532 -50.82 9.33 44.94
CA ARG A 532 -49.50 8.71 45.06
C ARG A 532 -48.84 8.42 43.71
N TYR A 533 -49.65 8.23 42.66
CA TYR A 533 -49.09 7.99 41.33
C TYR A 533 -48.32 9.20 40.85
N THR A 534 -47.07 8.96 40.47
CA THR A 534 -46.20 9.99 39.92
C THR A 534 -46.42 10.13 38.42
N MET A 535 -46.84 9.06 37.74
CA MET A 535 -46.95 9.02 36.28
C MET A 535 -48.37 9.24 35.76
N GLU A 536 -48.48 9.92 34.62
CA GLU A 536 -49.77 10.12 33.93
C GLU A 536 -50.38 8.79 33.47
N ARG A 537 -49.54 7.84 33.03
CA ARG A 537 -49.97 6.51 32.61
C ARG A 537 -50.65 5.72 33.73
N GLU A 538 -50.10 5.77 34.94
CA GLU A 538 -50.73 5.17 36.13
C GLU A 538 -52.09 5.83 36.43
N ARG A 539 -52.15 7.16 36.37
CA ARG A 539 -53.40 7.92 36.57
C ARG A 539 -54.45 7.58 35.52
N ASN A 540 -54.05 7.40 34.26
CA ASN A 540 -54.93 6.98 33.16
C ASN A 540 -55.48 5.57 33.41
N GLN A 541 -54.60 4.62 33.74
CA GLN A 541 -54.97 3.25 34.02
C GLN A 541 -55.90 3.13 35.24
N HIS A 542 -55.68 3.95 36.27
CA HIS A 542 -56.57 4.03 37.42
C HIS A 542 -57.98 4.51 37.04
N ARG A 543 -58.08 5.59 36.25
CA ARG A 543 -59.39 6.08 35.78
C ARG A 543 -60.10 5.06 34.90
N ASP A 544 -59.38 4.41 33.99
CA ASP A 544 -59.95 3.43 33.08
C ASP A 544 -60.40 2.15 33.82
N ALA A 545 -59.68 1.74 34.87
CA ALA A 545 -60.12 0.66 35.75
C ALA A 545 -61.39 1.05 36.52
N LEU A 546 -61.45 2.24 37.14
CA LEU A 546 -62.63 2.70 37.88
C LEU A 546 -63.88 2.86 37.00
N ARG A 547 -63.71 3.31 35.75
CA ARG A 547 -64.80 3.37 34.76
C ARG A 547 -65.42 2.00 34.49
N ARG A 548 -64.63 0.92 34.49
CA ARG A 548 -65.13 -0.46 34.29
C ARG A 548 -66.02 -0.93 35.44
N PHE A 549 -65.87 -0.37 36.64
CA PHE A 549 -66.72 -0.65 37.80
C PHE A 549 -67.93 0.31 37.93
N GLY A 550 -68.10 1.23 36.97
CA GLY A 550 -69.18 2.22 36.98
C GLY A 550 -68.96 3.41 37.91
N ILE A 551 -67.73 3.61 38.38
CA ILE A 551 -67.35 4.70 39.28
C ILE A 551 -66.92 5.89 38.42
N VAL A 552 -67.69 6.99 38.49
CA VAL A 552 -67.38 8.22 37.77
C VAL A 552 -66.38 9.03 38.58
N THR A 553 -65.13 9.03 38.16
CA THR A 553 -64.09 9.88 38.75
C THR A 553 -64.35 11.34 38.40
N LYS A 554 -64.33 12.23 39.40
CA LYS A 554 -64.27 13.68 39.15
C LYS A 554 -62.89 14.00 38.57
N GLU A 555 -62.86 14.71 37.46
CA GLU A 555 -61.62 15.24 36.90
C GLU A 555 -61.07 16.27 37.91
N PRO A 556 -59.87 16.08 38.48
CA PRO A 556 -59.24 17.17 39.21
C PRO A 556 -58.87 18.24 38.17
N GLU A 557 -59.25 19.50 38.43
CA GLU A 557 -58.72 20.64 37.68
C GLU A 557 -57.20 20.53 37.62
N PRO A 558 -56.57 20.80 36.45
CA PRO A 558 -55.12 20.84 36.38
C PRO A 558 -54.62 21.81 37.43
N ALA A 559 -53.80 21.32 38.36
CA ALA A 559 -53.04 22.19 39.25
C ALA A 559 -52.35 23.21 38.35
N ALA A 560 -52.63 24.50 38.57
CA ALA A 560 -52.01 25.59 37.85
C ALA A 560 -50.50 25.31 37.80
N ALA A 561 -49.95 25.26 36.59
CA ALA A 561 -48.53 25.12 36.38
C ALA A 561 -47.85 26.23 37.18
N ASP A 562 -47.16 25.87 38.24
CA ASP A 562 -46.13 26.73 38.81
C ASP A 562 -45.06 26.80 37.72
N GLU A 563 -45.00 27.96 37.05
CA GLU A 563 -43.90 28.35 36.18
C GLU A 563 -42.62 28.30 37.00
N CYS A 564 -41.94 27.15 36.99
CA CYS A 564 -40.54 27.07 37.34
C CYS A 564 -39.76 26.83 36.04
N ASP A 565 -39.15 27.92 35.58
CA ASP A 565 -38.03 27.96 34.66
C ASP A 565 -37.10 26.75 34.84
N PHE A 566 -36.92 26.00 33.75
CA PHE A 566 -35.71 25.20 33.56
C PHE A 566 -35.05 25.66 32.27
N GLU A 567 -34.24 26.70 32.40
CA GLU A 567 -33.13 26.95 31.50
C GLU A 567 -32.18 25.73 31.52
N LEU A 568 -31.91 25.21 30.32
CA LEU A 568 -30.64 24.63 29.85
C LEU A 568 -29.77 23.82 30.84
N PHE A 569 -29.62 22.51 30.57
CA PHE A 569 -28.31 21.88 30.38
C PHE A 569 -28.39 20.70 29.41
#